data_AF-A0A165WBK8-F1
#
_entry.id   AF-A0A165WBK8-F1
#
_cell.length_a   1.000
_cell.length_b   1.000
_cell.length_c   1.000
_cell.angle_alpha   90.00
_cell.angle_beta   90.00
_cell.angle_gamma   90.00
#
_symmetry.space_group_name_H-M   'P 1'
#
loop_
_entity.id
_entity.type
_entity.pdbx_description
1 polymer ?
#
loop_
_entity_poly.entity_id
_entity_poly.type
_entity_poly.pdbx_seq_one_letter_code
_entity_poly.pdbx_strand_id
1 'polypeptide(L)'
;LSERHTAYEPDLLDYQGYVRDRAAFCLSDRCRAAIKEGGIVWRLAVEYMRIDDILAGPADLSTARYDRFDGDAEGGWDDQLTDNELNLMSGVYRIFTSPGVYQAADASWWPKNSTWKASPLDVGYWSPRCEEWYQRRLAGILNGSEKVRSATNWRQALKLHK
;
A
#
# COMPACT_ATOMS: atom_id res chain seq x y z
N LEU A 1 4.69 -10.86 3.25
CA LEU A 1 4.85 -10.64 1.80
C LEU A 1 4.92 -12.00 1.14
N SER A 2 4.13 -12.24 0.10
CA SER A 2 4.12 -13.54 -0.59
C SER A 2 5.30 -13.61 -1.56
N GLU A 3 6.25 -14.49 -1.28
CA GLU A 3 7.33 -14.84 -2.21
C GLU A 3 6.77 -15.75 -3.30
N ARG A 4 7.02 -15.41 -4.57
CA ARG A 4 6.47 -16.12 -5.72
C ARG A 4 7.58 -16.59 -6.66
N HIS A 5 7.34 -17.75 -7.28
CA HIS A 5 8.27 -18.37 -8.23
C HIS A 5 8.53 -17.48 -9.46
N THR A 6 9.58 -17.80 -10.19
CA THR A 6 9.98 -17.09 -11.41
C THR A 6 8.85 -17.07 -12.45
N ALA A 7 8.58 -15.90 -13.02
CA ALA A 7 7.51 -15.66 -14.01
C ALA A 7 6.06 -15.77 -13.49
N TYR A 8 5.85 -15.72 -12.17
CA TYR A 8 4.50 -15.60 -11.62
C TYR A 8 3.85 -14.27 -12.04
N GLU A 9 2.68 -14.35 -12.67
CA GLU A 9 1.86 -13.19 -13.00
C GLU A 9 0.59 -13.20 -12.13
N PRO A 10 0.47 -12.29 -11.14
CA PRO A 10 -0.75 -12.15 -10.35
C PRO A 10 -1.97 -11.85 -11.23
N ASP A 11 -3.07 -12.56 -10.96
CA ASP A 11 -4.34 -12.42 -11.68
C ASP A 11 -5.44 -11.77 -10.83
N LEU A 12 -6.69 -11.83 -11.31
CA LEU A 12 -7.83 -11.26 -10.59
C LEU A 12 -8.12 -12.00 -9.27
N LEU A 13 -7.85 -13.30 -9.18
CA LEU A 13 -8.01 -14.07 -7.95
C LEU A 13 -6.95 -13.65 -6.92
N ASP A 14 -5.71 -13.42 -7.36
CA ASP A 14 -4.68 -12.81 -6.51
C ASP A 14 -5.06 -11.41 -6.04
N TYR A 15 -5.69 -10.60 -6.90
CA TYR A 15 -6.18 -9.28 -6.52
C TYR A 15 -7.26 -9.37 -5.43
N GLN A 16 -8.21 -10.30 -5.55
CA GLN A 16 -9.22 -10.53 -4.51
C GLN A 16 -8.58 -11.00 -3.19
N GLY A 17 -7.57 -11.86 -3.25
CA GLY A 17 -6.78 -12.25 -2.09
C GLY A 17 -6.10 -11.06 -1.42
N TYR A 18 -5.43 -10.22 -2.21
CA TYR A 18 -4.85 -8.95 -1.73
C TYR A 18 -5.89 -8.04 -1.08
N VAL A 19 -7.05 -7.86 -1.69
CA VAL A 19 -8.13 -7.02 -1.17
C VAL A 19 -8.60 -7.51 0.20
N ARG A 20 -8.78 -8.83 0.36
CA ARG A 20 -9.14 -9.43 1.64
C ARG A 20 -8.06 -9.20 2.70
N ASP A 21 -6.79 -9.42 2.36
CA ASP A 21 -5.68 -9.29 3.31
C ASP A 21 -5.49 -7.82 3.72
N ARG A 22 -5.66 -6.88 2.79
CA ARG A 22 -5.70 -5.44 3.07
C ARG A 22 -6.88 -5.07 3.97
N ALA A 23 -8.08 -5.60 3.71
CA ALA A 23 -9.25 -5.34 4.54
C ALA A 23 -9.02 -5.81 5.99
N ALA A 24 -8.43 -7.00 6.17
CA ALA A 24 -8.06 -7.51 7.49
C ALA A 24 -7.07 -6.58 8.20
N PHE A 25 -6.08 -6.03 7.49
CA PHE A 25 -5.16 -5.03 8.05
C PHE A 25 -5.87 -3.73 8.42
N CYS A 26 -6.79 -3.25 7.57
CA CYS A 26 -7.53 -2.00 7.81
C CYS A 26 -8.51 -2.10 8.98
N LEU A 27 -8.89 -3.31 9.38
CA LEU A 27 -9.71 -3.57 10.57
C LEU A 27 -8.89 -3.65 11.86
N SER A 28 -7.55 -3.58 11.78
CA SER A 28 -6.68 -3.54 12.96
C SER A 28 -6.40 -2.10 13.40
N ASP A 29 -5.95 -1.92 14.65
CA ASP A 29 -5.58 -0.61 15.19
C ASP A 29 -4.49 0.10 14.35
N ARG A 30 -3.66 -0.67 13.63
CA ARG A 30 -2.61 -0.18 12.73
C ARG A 30 -3.14 0.64 11.55
N CYS A 31 -4.43 0.51 11.20
CA CYS A 31 -5.03 1.27 10.12
C CYS A 31 -4.93 2.80 10.33
N ARG A 32 -4.88 3.26 11.57
CA ARG A 32 -4.72 4.69 11.90
C ARG A 32 -3.44 5.30 11.33
N ALA A 33 -2.34 4.55 11.36
CA ALA A 33 -1.10 4.98 10.75
C ALA A 33 -1.25 5.10 9.21
N ALA A 34 -2.02 4.21 8.58
CA ALA A 34 -2.30 4.27 7.14
C ALA A 34 -3.11 5.53 6.75
N ILE A 35 -3.99 6.01 7.62
CA ILE A 35 -4.74 7.27 7.41
C ILE A 35 -3.79 8.47 7.45
N LYS A 36 -2.87 8.49 8.42
CA LYS A 36 -1.92 9.60 8.61
C LYS A 36 -0.94 9.73 7.44
N GLU A 37 -0.67 8.65 6.71
CA GLU A 37 0.23 8.67 5.55
C GLU A 37 -0.26 9.53 4.37
N GLY A 38 -1.57 9.74 4.25
CA GLY A 38 -2.16 10.45 3.12
C GLY A 38 -1.99 9.70 1.79
N GLY A 39 -2.22 10.41 0.68
CA GLY A 39 -1.99 9.90 -0.67
C GLY A 39 -2.68 8.57 -0.98
N ILE A 40 -1.97 7.70 -1.70
CA ILE A 40 -2.52 6.40 -2.10
C ILE A 40 -2.80 5.48 -0.92
N VAL A 41 -1.98 5.51 0.13
CA VAL A 41 -2.14 4.63 1.29
C VAL A 41 -3.43 4.96 2.03
N TRP A 42 -3.68 6.25 2.27
CA TRP A 42 -4.93 6.75 2.84
C TRP A 42 -6.13 6.33 2.00
N ARG A 43 -6.06 6.49 0.68
CA ARG A 43 -7.19 6.18 -0.21
C ARG A 43 -7.58 4.70 -0.15
N LEU A 44 -6.58 3.81 -0.04
CA LEU A 44 -6.79 2.36 0.07
C LEU A 44 -7.33 1.97 1.45
N ALA A 45 -6.97 2.71 2.51
CA ALA A 45 -7.44 2.46 3.87
C ALA A 45 -8.89 2.89 4.09
N VAL A 46 -9.27 4.08 3.59
CA VAL A 46 -10.61 4.68 3.79
C VAL A 46 -11.74 3.82 3.22
N GLU A 47 -11.45 2.93 2.27
CA GLU A 47 -12.43 2.00 1.70
C GLU A 47 -13.09 1.06 2.74
N TYR A 48 -12.37 0.69 3.81
CA TYR A 48 -12.82 -0.32 4.78
C TYR A 48 -13.18 0.25 6.15
N MET A 49 -13.05 1.56 6.34
CA MET A 49 -13.09 2.14 7.68
C MET A 49 -14.44 2.78 8.01
N ARG A 50 -14.84 2.67 9.29
CA ARG A 50 -15.97 3.41 9.85
C ARG A 50 -15.45 4.68 10.53
N ILE A 51 -16.20 5.77 10.43
CA ILE A 51 -15.83 7.06 11.06
C ILE A 51 -15.58 6.90 12.56
N ASP A 52 -16.33 6.00 13.21
CA ASP A 52 -16.20 5.70 14.64
C ASP A 52 -14.80 5.21 15.04
N ASP A 53 -14.11 4.47 14.16
CA ASP A 53 -12.77 3.90 14.43
C ASP A 53 -11.66 4.98 14.43
N ILE A 54 -11.91 6.10 13.74
CA ILE A 54 -11.02 7.28 13.70
C ILE A 54 -11.18 8.10 14.98
N LEU A 55 -12.41 8.16 15.50
CA LEU A 55 -12.77 8.99 16.66
C LEU A 55 -12.50 8.29 18.00
N ALA A 56 -12.50 6.96 18.03
CA ALA A 56 -11.98 6.23 19.18
C ALA A 56 -10.50 6.63 19.37
N GLY A 57 -10.11 7.11 20.55
CA GLY A 57 -8.70 7.41 20.84
C GLY A 57 -7.81 6.15 20.75
N PRO A 58 -6.48 6.28 20.91
CA PRO A 58 -5.54 5.15 20.95
C PRO A 58 -6.07 4.03 21.87
N ALA A 59 -6.01 2.78 21.41
CA ALA A 59 -6.65 1.66 22.11
C ALA A 59 -6.06 1.40 23.52
N ASP A 60 -4.85 1.89 23.81
CA ASP A 60 -4.26 1.83 25.14
C ASP A 60 -3.07 2.79 25.28
N LEU A 61 -2.98 3.50 26.41
CA LEU A 61 -1.81 4.31 26.79
C LEU A 61 -0.64 3.44 27.30
N SER A 62 -0.90 2.17 27.66
CA SER A 62 0.08 1.22 28.21
C SER A 62 0.79 0.36 27.14
N THR A 63 0.13 -0.01 26.03
CA THR A 63 0.74 -0.68 24.86
C THR A 63 1.16 0.27 23.72
N ALA A 64 1.14 1.59 23.93
CA ALA A 64 1.46 2.59 22.91
C ALA A 64 2.94 2.62 22.46
N ARG A 65 3.82 1.74 22.97
CA ARG A 65 5.26 1.76 22.69
C ARG A 65 5.76 0.36 22.29
N TYR A 66 6.60 0.29 21.25
CA TYR A 66 7.51 -0.84 21.00
C TYR A 66 8.95 -0.37 21.10
N ASP A 67 9.86 -1.28 21.45
CA ASP A 67 11.30 -1.06 21.33
C ASP A 67 11.70 -1.25 19.86
N ARG A 68 12.23 -0.19 19.24
CA ARG A 68 12.90 -0.34 17.94
C ARG A 68 14.15 -1.21 18.10
N PHE A 69 14.47 -1.99 17.07
CA PHE A 69 15.65 -2.87 17.06
C PHE A 69 16.99 -2.12 17.14
N ASP A 70 16.98 -0.79 16.98
CA ASP A 70 18.13 0.12 17.00
C ASP A 70 18.33 0.85 18.34
N GLY A 71 17.46 0.63 19.33
CA GLY A 71 17.62 1.17 20.69
C GLY A 71 17.22 2.64 20.87
N ASP A 72 16.60 3.28 19.88
CA ASP A 72 16.07 4.65 20.02
C ASP A 72 14.60 4.66 20.47
N ALA A 73 14.31 5.50 21.45
CA ALA A 73 12.94 5.79 21.89
C ALA A 73 12.34 6.92 21.04
N GLU A 74 11.41 6.58 20.14
CA GLU A 74 10.12 7.29 19.97
C GLU A 74 9.33 6.74 18.76
N GLY A 75 8.04 6.50 18.97
CA GLY A 75 7.08 6.22 17.91
C GLY A 75 5.88 5.48 18.47
N GLY A 76 4.72 6.14 18.49
CA GLY A 76 3.47 5.47 18.83
C GLY A 76 3.16 4.37 17.81
N TRP A 77 2.64 3.23 18.28
CA TRP A 77 2.07 2.19 17.41
C TRP A 77 1.06 2.76 16.38
N ASP A 78 0.53 3.95 16.61
CA ASP A 78 -0.46 4.61 15.76
C ASP A 78 0.13 5.63 14.77
N ASP A 79 1.44 5.88 14.77
CA ASP A 79 2.01 7.05 14.06
C ASP A 79 2.65 6.72 12.72
N GLN A 80 3.28 5.55 12.57
CA GLN A 80 4.00 5.19 11.34
C GLN A 80 3.80 3.73 10.95
N LEU A 81 3.56 3.53 9.66
CA LEU A 81 3.58 2.21 9.04
C LEU A 81 5.03 1.77 8.80
N THR A 82 5.30 0.50 9.07
CA THR A 82 6.53 -0.16 8.67
C THR A 82 6.56 -0.36 7.15
N ASP A 83 7.75 -0.57 6.58
CA ASP A 83 7.89 -0.87 5.15
C ASP A 83 7.06 -2.08 4.71
N ASN A 84 6.95 -3.10 5.58
CA ASN A 84 6.15 -4.29 5.28
C ASN A 84 4.66 -3.98 5.20
N GLU A 85 4.15 -3.10 6.05
CA GLU A 85 2.75 -2.69 6.02
C GLU A 85 2.47 -1.75 4.84
N LEU A 86 3.39 -0.83 4.53
CA LEU A 86 3.30 -0.03 3.29
C LEU A 86 3.28 -0.93 2.05
N ASN A 87 4.12 -1.96 2.02
CA ASN A 87 4.14 -2.94 0.94
C ASN A 87 2.85 -3.79 0.91
N LEU A 88 2.28 -4.14 2.06
CA LEU A 88 0.98 -4.80 2.15
C LEU A 88 -0.13 -3.91 1.58
N MET A 89 -0.19 -2.64 2.00
CA MET A 89 -1.19 -1.68 1.51
C MET A 89 -1.11 -1.54 -0.01
N SER A 90 0.09 -1.45 -0.57
CA SER A 90 0.30 -1.37 -2.02
C SER A 90 0.10 -2.69 -2.78
N GLY A 91 -0.07 -3.82 -2.08
CA GLY A 91 -0.23 -5.15 -2.70
C GLY A 91 1.03 -5.62 -3.41
N VAL A 92 2.18 -5.54 -2.74
CA VAL A 92 3.49 -5.91 -3.29
C VAL A 92 3.72 -7.42 -3.24
N TYR A 93 4.13 -7.98 -4.38
CA TYR A 93 4.65 -9.33 -4.56
C TYR A 93 6.15 -9.26 -4.79
N ARG A 94 6.89 -10.14 -4.11
CA ARG A 94 8.32 -10.38 -4.38
C ARG A 94 8.42 -11.56 -5.34
N ILE A 95 8.76 -11.28 -6.59
CA ILE A 95 8.85 -12.29 -7.65
C ILE A 95 10.34 -12.54 -7.93
N PHE A 96 10.80 -13.78 -7.76
CA PHE A 96 12.20 -14.12 -8.04
C PHE A 96 12.51 -13.98 -9.54
N THR A 97 13.68 -13.41 -9.85
CA THR A 97 14.09 -13.16 -11.25
C THR A 97 14.72 -14.39 -11.91
N SER A 98 15.33 -15.28 -11.13
CA SER A 98 15.96 -16.50 -11.61
C SER A 98 15.97 -17.60 -10.55
N PRO A 99 15.83 -18.90 -10.92
CA PRO A 99 15.95 -20.00 -9.96
C PRO A 99 17.36 -20.00 -9.33
N GLY A 100 17.42 -20.01 -7.99
CA GLY A 100 18.68 -20.08 -7.26
C GLY A 100 19.43 -18.75 -7.08
N VAL A 101 18.86 -17.62 -7.53
CA VAL A 101 19.41 -16.28 -7.29
C VAL A 101 18.50 -15.53 -6.32
N TYR A 102 19.05 -14.97 -5.23
CA TYR A 102 18.34 -14.12 -4.27
C TYR A 102 18.04 -12.71 -4.82
N GLN A 103 17.74 -12.60 -6.12
CA GLN A 103 17.27 -11.37 -6.74
C GLN A 103 15.76 -11.50 -6.95
N ALA A 104 15.00 -10.66 -6.27
CA ALA A 104 13.56 -10.55 -6.42
C ALA A 104 13.21 -9.16 -6.96
N ALA A 105 12.29 -9.12 -7.91
CA ALA A 105 11.68 -7.90 -8.39
C ALA A 105 10.36 -7.67 -7.64
N ASP A 106 10.17 -6.44 -7.17
CA ASP A 106 8.90 -6.02 -6.58
C ASP A 106 7.92 -5.64 -7.70
N ALA A 107 6.75 -6.27 -7.67
CA ALA A 107 5.61 -5.90 -8.50
C ALA A 107 4.40 -5.64 -7.59
N SER A 108 3.58 -4.63 -7.88
CA SER A 108 2.47 -4.27 -7.00
C SER A 108 1.20 -3.84 -7.71
N TRP A 109 0.06 -4.02 -7.06
CA TRP A 109 -1.25 -3.58 -7.57
C TRP A 109 -1.41 -2.06 -7.54
N TRP A 110 -0.89 -1.42 -6.50
CA TRP A 110 -0.87 0.03 -6.29
C TRP A 110 0.57 0.53 -6.17
N PRO A 111 0.84 1.81 -6.48
CA PRO A 111 2.19 2.35 -6.34
C PRO A 111 2.61 2.30 -4.87
N LYS A 112 3.90 2.03 -4.64
CA LYS A 112 4.48 2.16 -3.30
C LYS A 112 4.36 3.60 -2.82
N ASN A 113 4.23 3.80 -1.51
CA ASN A 113 4.13 5.13 -0.89
C ASN A 113 5.25 6.08 -1.35
N SER A 114 6.50 5.61 -1.35
CA SER A 114 7.65 6.38 -1.85
C SER A 114 7.54 6.77 -3.34
N THR A 115 6.93 5.92 -4.17
CA THR A 115 6.73 6.20 -5.59
C THR A 115 5.58 7.18 -5.83
N TRP A 116 4.53 7.12 -5.00
CA TRP A 116 3.44 8.08 -5.00
C TRP A 116 3.92 9.47 -4.56
N LYS A 117 4.63 9.56 -3.43
CA LYS A 117 5.17 10.82 -2.88
C LYS A 117 6.15 11.52 -3.83
N ALA A 118 6.86 10.76 -4.67
CA ALA A 118 7.74 11.31 -5.70
C ALA A 118 6.99 11.71 -6.99
N SER A 119 5.68 11.50 -7.07
CA SER A 119 4.90 11.74 -8.27
C SER A 119 4.22 13.11 -8.25
N PRO A 120 3.95 13.69 -9.42
CA PRO A 120 3.20 14.96 -9.51
C PRO A 120 1.72 14.84 -9.12
N LEU A 121 1.22 13.64 -8.78
CA LEU A 121 -0.09 13.47 -8.15
C LEU A 121 -0.04 13.76 -6.64
N ASP A 122 1.14 13.75 -6.02
CA ASP A 122 1.29 14.17 -4.62
C ASP A 122 1.30 15.71 -4.53
N VAL A 123 0.11 16.28 -4.43
CA VAL A 123 -0.11 17.74 -4.29
C VAL A 123 -0.40 18.16 -2.85
N GLY A 124 -0.12 17.28 -1.88
CA GLY A 124 -0.36 17.51 -0.44
C GLY A 124 -1.79 17.22 0.03
N TYR A 125 -2.71 16.87 -0.87
CA TYR A 125 -4.05 16.39 -0.54
C TYR A 125 -4.58 15.45 -1.64
N TRP A 126 -5.63 14.68 -1.34
CA TRP A 126 -6.29 13.83 -2.32
C TRP A 126 -7.18 14.65 -3.27
N SER A 127 -6.62 15.06 -4.40
CA SER A 127 -7.33 15.89 -5.38
C SER A 127 -8.31 15.10 -6.26
N PRO A 128 -9.29 15.73 -6.93
CA PRO A 128 -10.17 15.05 -7.88
C PRO A 128 -9.41 14.27 -8.97
N ARG A 129 -8.25 14.77 -9.38
CA ARG A 129 -7.37 14.09 -10.34
C ARG A 129 -6.75 12.81 -9.76
N CYS A 130 -6.45 12.79 -8.46
CA CYS A 130 -6.01 11.57 -7.78
C CYS A 130 -7.12 10.53 -7.77
N GLU A 131 -8.35 10.94 -7.45
CA GLU A 131 -9.51 10.04 -7.46
C GLU A 131 -9.81 9.50 -8.87
N GLU A 132 -9.80 10.35 -9.88
CA GLU A 132 -10.02 9.94 -11.27
C GLU A 132 -8.95 8.92 -11.72
N TRP A 133 -7.69 9.17 -11.37
CA TRP A 133 -6.59 8.23 -11.64
C TRP A 133 -6.78 6.90 -10.93
N TYR A 134 -7.15 6.93 -9.65
CA TYR A 134 -7.40 5.75 -8.83
C TYR A 134 -8.55 4.91 -9.39
N GLN A 135 -9.70 5.54 -9.69
CA GLN A 135 -10.88 4.86 -10.21
C GLN A 135 -10.63 4.25 -11.60
N ARG A 136 -9.92 4.97 -12.48
CA ARG A 136 -9.53 4.43 -13.79
C ARG A 136 -8.68 3.17 -13.65
N ARG A 137 -7.70 3.19 -12.74
CA ARG A 137 -6.88 2.02 -12.47
C ARG A 137 -7.69 0.89 -11.84
N LEU A 138 -8.54 1.17 -10.85
CA LEU A 138 -9.39 0.16 -10.23
C LEU A 138 -10.27 -0.54 -11.27
N ALA A 139 -10.94 0.22 -12.14
CA ALA A 139 -11.74 -0.34 -13.23
C ALA A 139 -10.89 -1.21 -14.17
N GLY A 140 -9.67 -0.76 -14.49
CA GLY A 140 -8.72 -1.53 -15.29
C GLY A 140 -8.25 -2.84 -14.63
N ILE A 141 -8.14 -2.88 -13.30
CA ILE A 141 -7.80 -4.11 -12.60
C ILE A 141 -9.00 -5.07 -12.63
N LEU A 142 -10.19 -4.56 -12.31
CA LEU A 142 -11.42 -5.37 -12.25
C LEU A 142 -11.84 -5.94 -13.61
N ASN A 143 -11.53 -5.26 -14.71
CA ASN A 143 -11.79 -5.76 -16.06
C ASN A 143 -10.65 -6.63 -16.63
N GLY A 144 -9.56 -6.83 -15.87
CA GLY A 144 -8.39 -7.64 -16.27
C GLY A 144 -7.43 -6.97 -17.26
N SER A 145 -7.63 -5.69 -17.60
CA SER A 145 -6.76 -4.93 -18.51
C SER A 145 -5.48 -4.40 -17.85
N GLU A 146 -5.46 -4.28 -16.52
CA GLU A 146 -4.34 -3.82 -15.73
C GLU A 146 -3.78 -4.93 -14.85
N LYS A 147 -2.46 -5.08 -14.86
CA LYS A 147 -1.72 -6.02 -14.02
C LYS A 147 -0.91 -5.29 -12.96
N VAL A 148 -0.27 -6.06 -12.09
CA VAL A 148 0.77 -5.54 -11.20
C VAL A 148 1.88 -4.85 -12.01
N ARG A 149 2.46 -3.81 -11.44
CA ARG A 149 3.51 -3.02 -12.09
C ARG A 149 4.79 -3.03 -11.27
N SER A 150 5.93 -3.01 -11.98
CA SER A 150 7.24 -2.77 -11.38
C SER A 150 7.41 -1.30 -11.01
N ALA A 151 8.43 -1.00 -10.19
CA ALA A 151 8.76 0.39 -9.83
C ALA A 151 8.96 1.30 -11.06
N THR A 152 9.58 0.80 -12.13
CA THR A 152 9.78 1.57 -13.38
C THR A 152 8.47 1.87 -14.08
N ASN A 153 7.58 0.88 -14.19
CA ASN A 153 6.27 1.06 -14.82
C ASN A 153 5.39 2.01 -14.00
N TRP A 154 5.52 2.01 -12.67
CA TRP A 154 4.84 2.97 -11.81
C TRP A 154 5.27 4.41 -12.07
N ARG A 155 6.58 4.65 -12.18
CA ARG A 155 7.09 5.99 -12.50
C ARG A 155 6.57 6.51 -13.83
N GLN A 156 6.31 5.64 -14.80
CA GLN A 156 5.70 6.04 -16.07
C GLN A 156 4.20 6.31 -15.92
N ALA A 157 3.48 5.42 -15.24
CA ALA A 157 2.04 5.51 -15.04
C ALA A 157 1.55 6.70 -14.21
N LEU A 158 2.42 7.24 -13.35
CA LEU A 158 2.12 8.39 -12.50
C LEU A 158 2.54 9.72 -13.15
N LYS A 159 3.08 9.70 -14.38
CA LYS A 159 3.35 10.93 -15.12
C LYS A 159 2.04 11.57 -15.56
N LEU A 160 1.95 12.88 -15.40
CA LEU A 160 0.87 13.66 -16.01
C LEU A 160 1.16 13.75 -17.51
N HIS A 161 0.36 13.06 -18.33
CA HIS A 161 0.28 13.39 -19.75
C HIS A 161 -0.35 14.78 -19.86
N LYS A 162 0.32 15.67 -20.61
CA LYS A 162 -0.14 17.02 -20.91
C LYS A 162 -1.30 16.98 -21.89
#